data_AF-A0A7V2CK53-F1
#
_entry.id   AF-A0A7V2CK53-F1
#
_cell.length_a   1.000
_cell.length_b   1.000
_cell.length_c   1.000
_cell.angle_alpha   90.00
_cell.angle_beta   90.00
_cell.angle_gamma   90.00
#
_symmetry.space_group_name_H-M   'P 1'
#
loop_
_entity.id
_entity.type
_entity.pdbx_description
1 polymer ?
#
loop_
_entity_poly.entity_id
_entity_poly.type
_entity_poly.pdbx_seq_one_letter_code
_entity_poly.pdbx_strand_id
1 'polypeptide(L)'
;RYIQDKVSNTLVSRQAIDEKCINPFMVINELESGLSHHSLLNDEDTKKRYKELLSLVREEYEDIIKGEVQRAISADEDAVKRLCTNYVENVRAYTQHEKVRNKYTGKDEEPDERLMRSIEEKIDIPVSRKDDFRQEIMNYIGALALDGKKFEYLTNARLHKALELKLFEDQRDTIKLKNVVSGVVDDETQAKIDVVKQRLIKSFGYNETSATDVLNYVASIFARGDTKQED
;
A
#
# COMPACT_ATOMS: atom_id res chain seq x y z
N ARG A 1 11.30 32.58 -14.59
CA ARG A 1 12.69 32.63 -14.10
C ARG A 1 12.81 32.00 -12.71
N TYR A 2 12.06 32.48 -11.70
CA TYR A 2 12.07 31.90 -10.34
C TYR A 2 12.03 30.36 -10.28
N ILE A 3 11.04 29.71 -10.90
CA ILE A 3 10.91 28.25 -10.89
C ILE A 3 12.17 27.56 -11.45
N GLN A 4 12.69 28.07 -12.58
CA GLN A 4 13.90 27.53 -13.21
C GLN A 4 15.12 27.69 -12.30
N ASP A 5 15.27 28.85 -11.64
CA ASP A 5 16.37 29.10 -10.71
C ASP A 5 16.29 28.13 -9.52
N LYS A 6 15.08 27.87 -9.01
CA LYS A 6 14.87 26.94 -7.90
C LYS A 6 15.13 25.49 -8.25
N VAL A 7 14.69 25.04 -9.42
CA VAL A 7 15.07 23.72 -9.93
C VAL A 7 16.59 23.62 -10.12
N SER A 8 17.23 24.67 -10.64
CA SER A 8 18.70 24.70 -10.81
C SER A 8 19.43 24.62 -9.47
N ASN A 9 18.96 25.35 -8.45
CA ASN A 9 19.49 25.27 -7.09
C ASN A 9 19.35 23.87 -6.50
N THR A 10 18.19 23.22 -6.70
CA THR A 10 17.98 21.84 -6.25
C THR A 10 18.99 20.89 -6.89
N LEU A 11 19.23 21.02 -8.21
CA LEU A 11 20.16 20.18 -8.95
C LEU A 11 21.62 20.30 -8.49
N VAL A 12 22.04 21.49 -8.05
CA VAL A 12 23.41 21.73 -7.56
C VAL A 12 23.54 21.62 -6.03
N SER A 13 22.46 21.24 -5.34
CA SER A 13 22.49 21.02 -3.91
C SER A 13 23.44 19.86 -3.57
N ARG A 14 24.10 19.94 -2.41
CA ARG A 14 25.04 18.89 -1.96
C ARG A 14 24.38 17.52 -1.92
N GLN A 15 23.14 17.47 -1.42
CA GLN A 15 22.34 16.25 -1.40
C GLN A 15 22.13 15.67 -2.80
N ALA A 16 21.74 16.51 -3.78
CA ALA A 16 21.52 16.05 -5.15
C ALA A 16 22.80 15.54 -5.84
N ILE A 17 23.94 16.14 -5.51
CA ILE A 17 25.25 15.73 -6.02
C ILE A 17 25.66 14.37 -5.42
N ASP A 18 25.51 14.21 -4.10
CA ASP A 18 25.88 13.00 -3.37
C ASP A 18 24.98 11.81 -3.77
N GLU A 19 23.68 12.03 -3.87
CA GLU A 19 22.68 11.01 -4.25
C GLU A 19 22.59 10.80 -5.78
N LYS A 20 23.17 11.72 -6.58
CA LYS A 20 23.06 11.76 -8.05
C LYS A 20 21.63 11.75 -8.58
N CYS A 21 20.68 12.20 -7.77
CA CYS A 21 19.28 12.32 -8.14
C CYS A 21 18.63 13.48 -7.38
N ILE A 22 17.46 13.90 -7.86
CA ILE A 22 16.58 14.82 -7.14
C ILE A 22 15.23 14.15 -6.93
N ASN A 23 14.58 14.44 -5.80
CA ASN A 23 13.22 14.01 -5.53
C ASN A 23 12.26 15.21 -5.44
N PRO A 24 10.93 14.99 -5.57
CA PRO A 24 9.95 16.07 -5.53
C PRO A 24 9.99 16.92 -4.25
N PHE A 25 10.29 16.33 -3.09
CA PHE A 25 10.39 17.08 -1.83
C PHE A 25 11.54 18.08 -1.83
N MET A 26 12.69 17.73 -2.42
CA MET A 26 13.81 18.66 -2.54
C MET A 26 13.42 19.90 -3.36
N VAL A 27 12.68 19.70 -4.45
CA VAL A 27 12.19 20.81 -5.30
C VAL A 27 11.15 21.64 -4.56
N ILE A 28 10.17 21.01 -3.92
CA ILE A 28 9.12 21.71 -3.17
C ILE A 28 9.70 22.52 -2.01
N ASN A 29 10.66 21.95 -1.26
CA ASN A 29 11.35 22.65 -0.17
C ASN A 29 12.13 23.86 -0.67
N GLU A 30 12.82 23.75 -1.81
CA GLU A 30 13.59 24.85 -2.42
C GLU A 30 12.66 25.95 -2.98
N LEU A 31 11.50 25.55 -3.53
CA LEU A 31 10.44 26.46 -3.94
C LEU A 31 9.85 27.23 -2.75
N GLU A 32 9.59 26.56 -1.64
CA GLU A 32 9.02 27.19 -0.44
C GLU A 32 10.01 28.13 0.25
N SER A 33 11.25 27.68 0.45
CA SER A 33 12.32 28.47 1.06
C SER A 33 12.66 29.73 0.26
N GLY A 34 12.47 29.68 -1.07
CA GLY A 34 12.70 30.82 -1.92
C GLY A 34 11.66 31.92 -1.86
N LEU A 35 10.45 31.62 -1.39
CA LEU A 35 9.34 32.60 -1.37
C LEU A 35 9.62 33.75 -0.40
N SER A 36 10.38 33.50 0.68
CA SER A 36 10.77 34.53 1.66
C SER A 36 11.80 35.53 1.11
N HIS A 37 12.62 35.12 0.14
CA HIS A 37 13.74 35.91 -0.39
C HIS A 37 13.47 36.53 -1.76
N HIS A 38 12.26 36.37 -2.30
CA HIS A 38 11.94 36.84 -3.63
C HIS A 38 11.54 38.32 -3.64
N SER A 39 12.42 39.18 -4.15
CA SER A 39 12.28 40.65 -4.16
C SER A 39 11.05 41.21 -4.89
N LEU A 40 10.44 40.45 -5.80
CA LEU A 40 9.22 40.85 -6.51
C LEU A 40 7.93 40.36 -5.83
N LEU A 41 8.04 39.57 -4.76
CA LEU A 41 6.91 39.12 -3.95
C LEU A 41 7.00 39.82 -2.59
N ASN A 42 6.48 41.04 -2.52
CA ASN A 42 6.45 41.82 -1.27
C ASN A 42 5.11 41.71 -0.54
N ASP A 43 4.09 41.18 -1.21
CA ASP A 43 2.77 40.97 -0.63
C ASP A 43 2.73 39.69 0.20
N GLU A 44 2.50 39.83 1.50
CA GLU A 44 2.48 38.72 2.46
C GLU A 44 1.27 37.79 2.25
N ASP A 45 0.13 38.32 1.82
CA ASP A 45 -1.05 37.50 1.52
C ASP A 45 -0.80 36.59 0.31
N THR A 46 -0.15 37.10 -0.73
CA THR A 46 0.28 36.29 -1.88
C THR A 46 1.29 35.22 -1.49
N LYS A 47 2.27 35.52 -0.62
CA LYS A 47 3.22 34.51 -0.12
C LYS A 47 2.51 33.42 0.66
N LYS A 48 1.57 33.79 1.53
CA LYS A 48 0.77 32.84 2.31
C LYS A 48 -0.02 31.92 1.39
N ARG A 49 -0.70 32.47 0.39
CA ARG A 49 -1.43 31.69 -0.63
C ARG A 49 -0.52 30.70 -1.36
N TYR A 50 0.70 31.10 -1.73
CA TYR A 50 1.63 30.17 -2.39
C TYR A 50 2.12 29.06 -1.47
N LYS A 51 2.33 29.33 -0.18
CA LYS A 51 2.65 28.29 0.81
C LYS A 51 1.50 27.29 0.94
N GLU A 52 0.25 27.77 1.03
CA GLU A 52 -0.94 26.92 1.09
C GLU A 52 -1.05 26.02 -0.16
N LEU A 53 -0.79 26.56 -1.36
CA LEU A 53 -0.76 25.77 -2.60
C LEU A 53 0.37 24.73 -2.59
N LEU A 54 1.56 25.06 -2.09
CA LEU A 54 2.66 24.09 -1.97
C LEU A 54 2.32 22.99 -0.96
N SER A 55 1.64 23.30 0.14
CA SER A 55 1.14 22.29 1.08
C SER A 55 0.16 21.33 0.40
N LEU A 56 -0.79 21.84 -0.38
CA LEU A 56 -1.73 21.01 -1.13
C LEU A 56 -1.01 20.12 -2.15
N VAL A 57 0.00 20.63 -2.85
CA VAL A 57 0.83 19.82 -3.77
C VAL A 57 1.57 18.70 -3.03
N ARG A 58 2.03 18.93 -1.79
CA ARG A 58 2.65 17.87 -0.98
C ARG A 58 1.64 16.79 -0.63
N GLU A 59 0.45 17.17 -0.19
CA GLU A 59 -0.62 16.23 0.17
C GLU A 59 -1.02 15.37 -1.04
N GLU A 60 -1.24 15.99 -2.21
CA GLU A 60 -1.54 15.28 -3.46
C GLU A 60 -0.40 14.33 -3.85
N TYR A 61 0.86 14.75 -3.71
CA TYR A 61 2.00 13.88 -3.99
C TYR A 61 2.07 12.69 -3.02
N GLU A 62 1.80 12.91 -1.73
CA GLU A 62 1.72 11.83 -0.74
C GLU A 62 0.65 10.80 -1.10
N ASP A 63 -0.52 11.24 -1.56
CA ASP A 63 -1.61 10.35 -1.93
C ASP A 63 -1.32 9.57 -3.22
N ILE A 64 -0.65 10.21 -4.19
CA ILE A 64 -0.16 9.53 -5.39
C ILE A 64 0.78 8.39 -5.02
N ILE A 65 1.84 8.66 -4.24
CA ILE A 65 2.85 7.64 -3.92
C ILE A 65 2.29 6.54 -3.01
N LYS A 66 1.36 6.85 -2.11
CA LYS A 66 0.64 5.82 -1.32
C LYS A 66 -0.11 4.88 -2.26
N GLY A 67 -0.87 5.43 -3.21
CA GLY A 67 -1.62 4.65 -4.18
C GLY A 67 -0.73 3.80 -5.09
N GLU A 68 0.41 4.32 -5.53
CA GLU A 68 1.38 3.57 -6.34
C GLU A 68 2.04 2.43 -5.58
N VAL A 69 2.49 2.68 -4.35
CA VAL A 69 3.06 1.63 -3.48
C VAL A 69 2.03 0.57 -3.16
N GLN A 70 0.80 0.96 -2.83
CA GLN A 70 -0.30 0.03 -2.57
C GLN A 70 -0.59 -0.84 -3.80
N ARG A 71 -0.60 -0.27 -5.01
CA ARG A 71 -0.74 -1.03 -6.26
C ARG A 71 0.44 -1.96 -6.52
N ALA A 72 1.67 -1.53 -6.27
CA ALA A 72 2.86 -2.35 -6.46
C ALA A 72 2.89 -3.56 -5.52
N ILE A 73 2.41 -3.40 -4.29
CA ILE A 73 2.22 -4.48 -3.32
C ILE A 73 1.09 -5.42 -3.76
N SER A 74 -0.07 -4.87 -4.09
CA SER A 74 -1.28 -5.63 -4.44
C SER A 74 -1.13 -6.41 -5.75
N ALA A 75 -0.23 -5.98 -6.63
CA ALA A 75 0.14 -6.71 -7.85
C ALA A 75 0.90 -8.04 -7.59
N ASP A 76 1.04 -8.48 -6.33
CA ASP A 76 1.41 -9.86 -6.00
C ASP A 76 0.21 -10.79 -6.21
N GLU A 77 -0.08 -11.08 -7.47
CA GLU A 77 -1.18 -11.96 -7.86
C GLU A 77 -1.09 -13.33 -7.18
N ASP A 78 0.12 -13.85 -6.95
CA ASP A 78 0.33 -15.12 -6.28
C ASP A 78 -0.03 -15.04 -4.79
N ALA A 79 0.32 -13.95 -4.12
CA ALA A 79 -0.09 -13.73 -2.72
C ALA A 79 -1.60 -13.52 -2.59
N VAL A 80 -2.21 -12.71 -3.46
CA VAL A 80 -3.67 -12.52 -3.47
C VAL A 80 -4.38 -13.84 -3.73
N LYS A 81 -3.90 -14.65 -4.68
CA LYS A 81 -4.44 -15.98 -4.98
C LYS A 81 -4.33 -16.94 -3.81
N ARG A 82 -3.20 -16.96 -3.10
CA ARG A 82 -3.03 -17.77 -1.88
C ARG A 82 -4.00 -17.35 -0.78
N LEU A 83 -4.13 -16.04 -0.54
CA LEU A 83 -5.05 -15.49 0.46
C LEU A 83 -6.51 -15.79 0.11
N CYS A 84 -6.88 -15.62 -1.17
CA CYS A 84 -8.21 -15.96 -1.70
C CYS A 84 -8.53 -17.44 -1.51
N THR A 85 -7.58 -18.33 -1.86
CA THR A 85 -7.76 -19.78 -1.70
C THR A 85 -8.01 -20.13 -0.24
N ASN A 86 -7.21 -19.59 0.68
CA ASN A 86 -7.36 -19.82 2.11
C ASN A 86 -8.72 -19.29 2.63
N TYR A 87 -9.13 -18.09 2.21
CA TYR A 87 -10.43 -17.53 2.56
C TYR A 87 -11.59 -18.43 2.09
N VAL A 88 -11.58 -18.84 0.82
CA VAL A 88 -12.63 -19.70 0.24
C VAL A 88 -12.69 -21.07 0.92
N GLU A 89 -11.55 -21.67 1.26
CA GLU A 89 -11.50 -22.94 2.02
C GLU A 89 -12.18 -22.80 3.39
N ASN A 90 -11.91 -21.72 4.11
CA ASN A 90 -12.53 -21.45 5.41
C ASN A 90 -14.02 -21.12 5.28
N VAL A 91 -14.43 -20.34 4.27
CA VAL A 91 -15.84 -20.01 4.02
C VAL A 91 -16.64 -21.27 3.65
N ARG A 92 -16.08 -22.16 2.83
CA ARG A 92 -16.72 -23.44 2.51
C ARG A 92 -16.92 -24.29 3.76
N ALA A 93 -15.86 -24.45 4.56
CA ALA A 93 -15.93 -25.20 5.81
C ALA A 93 -16.95 -24.60 6.78
N TYR A 94 -16.98 -23.26 6.92
CA TYR A 94 -17.93 -22.56 7.77
C TYR A 94 -19.40 -22.77 7.36
N THR A 95 -19.69 -22.62 6.07
CA THR A 95 -21.06 -22.72 5.54
C THR A 95 -21.57 -24.16 5.46
N GLN A 96 -20.68 -25.14 5.31
CA GLN A 96 -21.03 -26.56 5.22
C GLN A 96 -20.88 -27.31 6.56
N HIS A 97 -20.45 -26.61 7.63
CA HIS A 97 -20.10 -27.22 8.92
C HIS A 97 -19.06 -28.35 8.78
N GLU A 98 -18.12 -28.17 7.86
CA GLU A 98 -16.97 -29.05 7.66
C GLU A 98 -15.74 -28.49 8.38
N LYS A 99 -14.70 -29.33 8.47
CA LYS A 99 -13.41 -28.93 9.02
C LYS A 99 -12.42 -28.60 7.91
N VAL A 100 -11.49 -27.70 8.21
CA VAL A 100 -10.38 -27.36 7.32
C VAL A 100 -9.17 -28.20 7.72
N ARG A 101 -8.55 -28.87 6.75
CA ARG A 101 -7.33 -29.63 7.01
C ARG A 101 -6.13 -28.70 7.10
N ASN A 102 -5.52 -28.64 8.27
CA ASN A 102 -4.32 -27.84 8.49
C ASN A 102 -3.13 -28.43 7.71
N LYS A 103 -2.49 -27.60 6.87
CA LYS A 103 -1.39 -28.02 5.98
C LYS A 103 -0.13 -28.42 6.72
N TYR A 104 0.05 -27.96 7.96
CA TYR A 104 1.25 -28.21 8.76
C TYR A 104 1.09 -29.39 9.72
N THR A 105 -0.08 -29.50 10.37
CA THR A 105 -0.35 -30.58 11.34
C THR A 105 -1.05 -31.78 10.71
N GLY A 106 -1.65 -31.60 9.53
CA GLY A 106 -2.46 -32.60 8.84
C GLY A 106 -3.81 -32.89 9.49
N LYS A 107 -4.13 -32.21 10.60
CA LYS A 107 -5.35 -32.41 11.40
C LYS A 107 -6.50 -31.56 10.86
N ASP A 108 -7.70 -32.06 11.11
CA ASP A 108 -8.93 -31.33 10.81
C ASP A 108 -9.23 -30.33 11.94
N GLU A 109 -9.23 -29.05 11.59
CA GLU A 109 -9.45 -27.92 12.50
C GLU A 109 -10.73 -27.17 12.11
N GLU A 110 -11.31 -26.45 13.07
CA GLU A 110 -12.45 -25.58 12.80
C GLU A 110 -12.04 -24.43 11.86
N PRO A 111 -12.95 -23.92 11.01
CA PRO A 111 -12.66 -22.81 10.12
C PRO A 111 -12.19 -21.57 10.89
N ASP A 112 -11.13 -20.92 10.39
CA ASP A 112 -10.56 -19.73 11.00
C ASP A 112 -11.44 -18.50 10.76
N GLU A 113 -12.38 -18.29 11.69
CA GLU A 113 -13.24 -17.11 11.67
C GLU A 113 -12.47 -15.81 11.85
N ARG A 114 -11.32 -15.81 12.54
CA ARG A 114 -10.53 -14.58 12.72
C ARG A 114 -9.93 -14.14 11.39
N LEU A 115 -9.39 -15.09 10.61
CA LEU A 115 -8.91 -14.82 9.26
C LEU A 115 -10.05 -14.28 8.38
N MET A 116 -11.20 -14.96 8.33
CA MET A 116 -12.33 -14.52 7.51
C MET A 116 -12.79 -13.11 7.89
N ARG A 117 -12.94 -12.82 9.19
CA ARG A 117 -13.31 -11.49 9.68
C ARG A 117 -12.29 -10.42 9.29
N SER A 118 -11.00 -10.71 9.42
CA SER A 118 -9.94 -9.76 9.09
C SER A 118 -9.93 -9.31 7.62
N ILE A 119 -10.50 -10.12 6.71
CA ILE A 119 -10.70 -9.78 5.29
C ILE A 119 -12.03 -9.05 5.12
N GLU A 120 -13.12 -9.59 5.65
CA GLU A 120 -14.49 -9.06 5.53
C GLU A 120 -14.61 -7.62 6.06
N GLU A 121 -13.88 -7.29 7.13
CA GLU A 121 -13.88 -5.96 7.75
C GLU A 121 -13.21 -4.90 6.87
N LYS A 122 -12.34 -5.29 5.93
CA LYS A 122 -11.70 -4.33 5.00
C LYS A 122 -12.66 -3.70 4.00
N ILE A 123 -13.84 -4.29 3.84
CA ILE A 123 -14.92 -3.77 3.01
C ILE A 123 -16.18 -3.53 3.85
N ASP A 124 -15.98 -3.20 5.12
CA ASP A 124 -17.01 -2.73 6.06
C ASP A 124 -18.17 -3.72 6.27
N ILE A 125 -17.91 -5.03 6.20
CA ILE A 125 -18.95 -6.04 6.50
C ILE A 125 -19.12 -6.15 8.02
N PRO A 126 -20.26 -5.70 8.58
CA PRO A 126 -20.50 -5.79 10.01
C PRO A 126 -20.65 -7.25 10.45
N VAL A 127 -20.38 -7.53 11.72
CA VAL A 127 -20.49 -8.88 12.31
C VAL A 127 -21.87 -9.48 12.07
N SER A 128 -22.93 -8.66 12.15
CA SER A 128 -24.32 -9.08 11.92
C SER A 128 -24.60 -9.59 10.50
N ARG A 129 -23.75 -9.25 9.52
CA ARG A 129 -23.89 -9.65 8.12
C ARG A 129 -22.80 -10.60 7.63
N LYS A 130 -21.97 -11.14 8.55
CA LYS A 130 -20.89 -12.06 8.18
C LYS A 130 -21.45 -13.31 7.51
N ASP A 131 -22.55 -13.86 8.03
CA ASP A 131 -23.13 -15.12 7.54
C ASP A 131 -23.76 -14.92 6.16
N ASP A 132 -24.50 -13.82 5.97
CA ASP A 132 -25.05 -13.43 4.67
C ASP A 132 -23.95 -13.29 3.61
N PHE A 133 -22.86 -12.60 3.94
CA PHE A 133 -21.76 -12.38 3.01
C PHE A 133 -21.05 -13.68 2.65
N ARG A 134 -20.79 -14.55 3.62
CA ARG A 134 -20.19 -15.88 3.39
C ARG A 134 -21.08 -16.75 2.51
N GLN A 135 -22.40 -16.73 2.75
CA GLN A 135 -23.37 -17.44 1.91
C GLN A 135 -23.44 -16.86 0.49
N GLU A 136 -23.39 -15.53 0.34
CA GLU A 136 -23.31 -14.84 -0.96
C GLU A 136 -22.10 -15.33 -1.77
N ILE A 137 -20.92 -15.40 -1.13
CA ILE A 137 -19.69 -15.91 -1.77
C ILE A 137 -19.85 -17.38 -2.18
N MET A 138 -20.40 -18.24 -1.33
CA MET A 138 -20.61 -19.65 -1.68
C MET A 138 -21.63 -19.85 -2.81
N ASN A 139 -22.72 -19.09 -2.79
CA ASN A 139 -23.70 -19.13 -3.88
C ASN A 139 -23.07 -18.68 -5.20
N TYR A 140 -22.21 -17.67 -5.17
CA TYR A 140 -21.47 -17.19 -6.32
C TYR A 140 -20.50 -18.23 -6.88
N ILE A 141 -19.74 -18.90 -6.00
CA ILE A 141 -18.86 -20.02 -6.37
C ILE A 141 -19.68 -21.16 -6.99
N GLY A 142 -20.82 -21.51 -6.40
CA GLY A 142 -21.72 -22.54 -6.91
C GLY A 142 -22.26 -22.22 -8.30
N ALA A 143 -22.70 -20.98 -8.53
CA ALA A 143 -23.17 -20.52 -9.84
C ALA A 143 -22.08 -20.63 -10.92
N LEU A 144 -20.84 -20.24 -10.61
CA LEU A 144 -19.72 -20.38 -11.54
C LEU A 144 -19.39 -21.85 -11.84
N ALA A 145 -19.45 -22.72 -10.84
CA ALA A 145 -19.19 -24.14 -11.01
C ALA A 145 -20.23 -24.82 -11.92
N LEU A 146 -21.50 -24.41 -11.83
CA LEU A 146 -22.56 -24.88 -12.74
C LEU A 146 -22.30 -24.49 -14.20
N ASP A 147 -21.70 -23.33 -14.42
CA ASP A 147 -21.26 -22.86 -15.75
C ASP A 147 -19.93 -23.48 -16.21
N GLY A 148 -19.35 -24.40 -15.44
CA GLY A 148 -18.04 -25.01 -15.71
C GLY A 148 -16.86 -24.03 -15.53
N LYS A 149 -17.08 -22.88 -14.88
CA LYS A 149 -16.05 -21.87 -14.60
C LYS A 149 -15.45 -22.10 -13.21
N LYS A 150 -14.19 -21.67 -13.05
CA LYS A 150 -13.52 -21.67 -11.75
C LYS A 150 -13.68 -20.31 -11.10
N PHE A 151 -13.86 -20.32 -9.77
CA PHE A 151 -13.78 -19.10 -8.99
C PHE A 151 -12.32 -18.64 -8.91
N GLU A 152 -12.07 -17.39 -9.28
CA GLU A 152 -10.78 -16.74 -9.17
C GLU A 152 -10.91 -15.47 -8.32
N TYR A 153 -9.77 -14.98 -7.82
CA TYR A 153 -9.73 -13.80 -6.96
C TYR A 153 -10.30 -12.53 -7.63
N LEU A 154 -10.22 -12.46 -8.97
CA LEU A 154 -10.77 -11.36 -9.79
C LEU A 154 -12.27 -11.48 -10.09
N THR A 155 -12.87 -12.65 -9.89
CA THR A 155 -14.25 -12.90 -10.34
C THR A 155 -15.27 -12.14 -9.49
N ASN A 156 -14.93 -11.77 -8.25
CA ASN A 156 -15.77 -10.93 -7.39
C ASN A 156 -15.03 -9.64 -7.00
N ALA A 157 -15.47 -8.50 -7.52
CA ALA A 157 -14.80 -7.21 -7.29
C ALA A 157 -14.79 -6.77 -5.81
N ARG A 158 -15.82 -7.11 -5.03
CA ARG A 158 -15.88 -6.77 -3.59
C ARG A 158 -14.84 -7.58 -2.81
N LEU A 159 -14.80 -8.89 -3.04
CA LEU A 159 -13.81 -9.75 -2.40
C LEU A 159 -12.39 -9.40 -2.85
N HIS A 160 -12.19 -9.11 -4.14
CA HIS A 160 -10.90 -8.68 -4.68
C HIS A 160 -10.33 -7.50 -3.87
N LYS A 161 -11.13 -6.44 -3.74
CA LYS A 161 -10.74 -5.25 -2.97
C LYS A 161 -10.43 -5.57 -1.50
N ALA A 162 -11.23 -6.44 -0.89
CA ALA A 162 -11.00 -6.88 0.49
C ALA A 162 -9.66 -7.61 0.66
N LEU A 163 -9.34 -8.51 -0.28
CA LEU A 163 -8.09 -9.25 -0.31
C LEU A 163 -6.88 -8.33 -0.54
N GLU A 164 -6.98 -7.35 -1.44
CA GLU A 164 -5.92 -6.36 -1.66
C GLU A 164 -5.65 -5.54 -0.40
N LEU A 165 -6.70 -5.03 0.25
CA LEU A 165 -6.58 -4.27 1.49
C LEU A 165 -6.01 -5.11 2.63
N LYS A 166 -6.40 -6.38 2.73
CA LYS A 166 -5.86 -7.29 3.74
C LYS A 166 -4.39 -7.62 3.49
N LEU A 167 -4.04 -7.98 2.25
CA LEU A 167 -2.65 -8.27 1.88
C LEU A 167 -1.75 -7.06 2.13
N PHE A 168 -2.25 -5.87 1.83
CA PHE A 168 -1.55 -4.62 2.13
C PHE A 168 -1.32 -4.42 3.63
N GLU A 169 -2.34 -4.65 4.47
CA GLU A 169 -2.18 -4.60 5.93
C GLU A 169 -1.15 -5.62 6.43
N ASP A 170 -1.20 -6.86 5.94
CA ASP A 170 -0.28 -7.93 6.38
C ASP A 170 1.17 -7.64 5.96
N GLN A 171 1.38 -7.04 4.79
CA GLN A 171 2.71 -6.64 4.33
C GLN A 171 3.20 -5.33 4.93
N ARG A 172 2.30 -4.52 5.51
CA ARG A 172 2.64 -3.23 6.12
C ARG A 172 3.76 -3.37 7.15
N ASP A 173 3.72 -4.40 8.00
CA ASP A 173 4.71 -4.58 9.07
C ASP A 173 6.05 -5.10 8.54
N THR A 174 6.05 -5.91 7.47
CA THR A 174 7.28 -6.28 6.73
C THR A 174 7.96 -5.04 6.16
N ILE A 175 7.19 -4.05 5.71
CA ILE A 175 7.72 -2.78 5.20
C ILE A 175 8.21 -1.88 6.36
N LYS A 176 7.50 -1.84 7.50
CA LYS A 176 7.93 -1.10 8.71
C LYS A 176 9.25 -1.62 9.30
N LEU A 177 9.52 -2.92 9.21
CA LEU A 177 10.71 -3.56 9.79
C LEU A 177 12.04 -3.04 9.21
N LYS A 178 12.06 -2.46 8.00
CA LYS A 178 13.26 -1.79 7.47
C LYS A 178 13.62 -0.48 8.16
N ASN A 179 12.66 0.20 8.79
CA ASN A 179 12.84 1.57 9.27
C ASN A 179 13.22 1.68 10.76
N VAL A 180 13.22 0.58 11.53
CA VAL A 180 13.47 0.65 12.98
C VAL A 180 14.90 0.26 13.38
N VAL A 181 15.62 -0.58 12.63
CA VAL A 181 16.98 -0.96 13.06
C VAL A 181 17.87 -1.22 11.86
N SER A 182 19.09 -0.70 11.95
CA SER A 182 20.34 -1.20 11.34
C SER A 182 20.61 -2.67 11.69
N GLY A 183 19.63 -3.54 11.49
CA GLY A 183 19.64 -4.96 11.79
C GLY A 183 19.57 -5.74 10.49
N VAL A 184 20.26 -6.87 10.46
CA VAL A 184 20.29 -7.81 9.34
C VAL A 184 18.85 -8.15 8.95
N VAL A 185 18.42 -7.67 7.78
CA VAL A 185 17.16 -8.08 7.15
C VAL A 185 17.35 -9.50 6.62
N ASP A 186 16.37 -10.37 6.85
CA ASP A 186 16.43 -11.73 6.30
C ASP A 186 16.32 -11.70 4.76
N ASP A 187 16.95 -12.68 4.10
CA ASP A 187 17.02 -12.73 2.64
C ASP A 187 15.62 -12.82 1.97
N GLU A 188 14.63 -13.39 2.65
CA GLU A 188 13.26 -13.54 2.14
C GLU A 188 12.50 -12.21 2.13
N THR A 189 12.63 -11.42 3.20
CA THR A 189 12.08 -10.08 3.33
C THR A 189 12.71 -9.14 2.30
N GLN A 190 14.03 -9.25 2.11
CA GLN A 190 14.73 -8.46 1.09
C GLN A 190 14.22 -8.80 -0.32
N ALA A 191 14.06 -10.09 -0.64
CA ALA A 191 13.52 -10.53 -1.93
C ALA A 191 12.10 -9.99 -2.19
N LYS A 192 11.22 -9.98 -1.18
CA LYS A 192 9.86 -9.41 -1.30
C LYS A 192 9.91 -7.91 -1.61
N ILE A 193 10.79 -7.17 -0.95
CA ILE A 193 10.93 -5.73 -1.18
C ILE A 193 11.48 -5.46 -2.57
N ASP A 194 12.44 -6.26 -3.03
CA ASP A 194 12.99 -6.13 -4.39
C ASP A 194 11.91 -6.39 -5.46
N VAL A 195 11.00 -7.34 -5.24
CA VAL A 195 9.84 -7.55 -6.12
C VAL A 195 8.95 -6.30 -6.19
N VAL A 196 8.65 -5.66 -5.05
CA VAL A 196 7.85 -4.42 -5.02
C VAL A 196 8.59 -3.28 -5.74
N LYS A 197 9.91 -3.13 -5.52
CA LYS A 197 10.73 -2.15 -6.24
C LYS A 197 10.71 -2.37 -7.75
N GLN A 198 10.86 -3.61 -8.21
CA GLN A 198 10.80 -3.94 -9.64
C GLN A 198 9.45 -3.58 -10.26
N ARG A 199 8.35 -3.73 -9.51
CA ARG A 199 7.02 -3.30 -9.96
C ARG A 199 6.88 -1.78 -10.00
N LEU A 200 7.43 -1.06 -9.02
CA LEU A 200 7.49 0.40 -9.06
C LEU A 200 8.23 0.89 -10.31
N ILE A 201 9.38 0.30 -10.60
CA ILE A 201 10.18 0.62 -11.79
C ILE A 201 9.40 0.32 -13.08
N LYS A 202 8.84 -0.89 -13.21
CA LYS A 202 8.17 -1.34 -14.44
C LYS A 202 6.84 -0.64 -14.71
N SER A 203 6.03 -0.42 -13.68
CA SER A 203 4.65 0.05 -13.83
C SER A 203 4.49 1.56 -13.66
N PHE A 204 5.41 2.22 -12.95
CA PHE A 204 5.31 3.65 -12.65
C PHE A 204 6.57 4.45 -13.05
N GLY A 205 7.61 3.80 -13.60
CA GLY A 205 8.76 4.47 -14.18
C GLY A 205 9.81 4.97 -13.18
N TYR A 206 9.76 4.46 -11.93
CA TYR A 206 10.79 4.74 -10.94
C TYR A 206 12.16 4.20 -11.39
N ASN A 207 13.22 4.77 -10.80
CA ASN A 207 14.56 4.18 -10.82
C ASN A 207 14.85 3.50 -9.46
N GLU A 208 15.98 2.80 -9.36
CA GLU A 208 16.34 2.02 -8.17
C GLU A 208 16.38 2.85 -6.87
N THR A 209 16.91 4.08 -6.94
CA THR A 209 17.02 5.00 -5.80
C THR A 209 15.66 5.52 -5.38
N SER A 210 14.92 6.12 -6.32
CA SER A 210 13.60 6.69 -6.08
C SER A 210 12.56 5.65 -5.62
N ALA A 211 12.65 4.41 -6.09
CA ALA A 211 11.80 3.33 -5.60
C ALA A 211 12.09 2.99 -4.13
N THR A 212 13.37 3.00 -3.71
CA THR A 212 13.73 2.86 -2.28
C THR A 212 13.20 4.02 -1.46
N ASP A 213 13.41 5.25 -1.92
CA ASP A 213 13.05 6.45 -1.17
C ASP A 213 11.53 6.56 -0.96
N VAL A 214 10.76 6.28 -2.02
CA VAL A 214 9.29 6.26 -1.95
C VAL A 214 8.80 5.19 -0.99
N LEU A 215 9.34 3.97 -1.07
CA LEU A 215 8.96 2.90 -0.15
C LEU A 215 9.25 3.28 1.31
N ASN A 216 10.45 3.82 1.59
CA ASN A 216 10.84 4.23 2.94
C ASN A 216 9.95 5.36 3.47
N TYR A 217 9.67 6.35 2.63
CA TYR A 217 8.84 7.49 3.00
C TYR A 217 7.39 7.09 3.24
N VAL A 218 6.79 6.30 2.35
CA VAL A 218 5.43 5.77 2.49
C VAL A 218 5.31 4.90 3.75
N ALA A 219 6.31 4.06 4.03
CA ALA A 219 6.36 3.29 5.27
C ALA A 219 6.36 4.18 6.53
N SER A 220 7.06 5.32 6.47
CA SER A 220 7.07 6.29 7.57
C SER A 220 5.72 6.99 7.79
N ILE A 221 4.97 7.25 6.71
CA ILE A 221 3.63 7.83 6.79
C ILE A 221 2.68 6.86 7.48
N PHE A 222 2.72 5.59 7.12
CA PHE A 222 1.89 4.57 7.75
C PHE A 222 2.22 4.37 9.23
N ALA A 223 3.50 4.43 9.61
CA ALA A 223 3.90 4.37 11.01
C ALA A 223 3.34 5.55 11.83
N ARG A 224 3.25 6.75 11.25
CA ARG A 224 2.67 7.94 11.91
C ARG A 224 1.14 7.93 11.95
N GLY A 225 0.49 7.32 10.98
CA GLY A 225 -0.97 7.18 10.94
C GLY A 225 -1.51 6.34 12.10
N ASP A 226 -0.79 5.28 12.49
CA ASP A 226 -1.17 4.42 13.62
C ASP A 226 -1.14 5.16 14.96
N THR A 227 -0.14 6.03 15.20
CA THR A 227 -0.05 6.82 16.45
C THR A 227 -1.19 7.82 16.66
N LYS A 228 -1.97 8.17 15.63
CA LYS A 228 -3.13 9.06 15.76
C LYS A 228 -4.44 8.32 16.04
N GLN A 229 -4.47 6.99 15.93
CA GLN A 229 -5.66 6.18 16.23
C GLN A 229 -5.61 5.55 17.63
N GLU A 230 -4.47 5.63 18.34
CA GLU A 230 -4.30 5.08 19.68
C GLU A 230 -4.56 6.09 20.82
N ASP A 231 -4.86 7.36 20.51
CA ASP A 231 -5.31 8.42 21.43
C ASP A 231 -6.79 8.79 21.20
#